data_AF-A0A7W7IX85-F1
#
_entry.id   AF-A0A7W7IX85-F1
#
_cell.length_a   1.000
_cell.length_b   1.000
_cell.length_c   1.000
_cell.angle_alpha   90.00
_cell.angle_beta   90.00
_cell.angle_gamma   90.00
#
_symmetry.space_group_name_H-M   'P 1'
#
loop_
_entity.id
_entity.type
_entity.pdbx_description
1 polymer ?
#
loop_
_entity_poly.entity_id
_entity_poly.type
_entity_poly.pdbx_seq_one_letter_code
_entity_poly.pdbx_strand_id
1 'polypeptide(L)'
;MLTENDASQIFDTIMSIPGMNEPVKIDLKISRKNVLLLSHVIECGLLENDSSTSVLLQRTAAESINELKQLSADCLSRAGLTDLNEKLVAFKPQRKQ
;
A
#
# COMPACT_ATOMS: atom_id res chain seq x y z
N MET A 1 26.54 10.41 5.88
CA MET A 1 25.22 9.80 6.16
C MET A 1 24.21 10.57 5.34
N LEU A 2 23.37 9.89 4.56
CA LEU A 2 22.27 10.57 3.86
C LEU A 2 21.32 11.12 4.92
N THR A 3 21.04 12.43 4.90
CA THR A 3 20.04 13.01 5.81
C THR A 3 18.63 12.72 5.27
N GLU A 4 17.60 12.78 6.12
CA GLU A 4 16.20 12.62 5.67
C GLU A 4 15.82 13.62 4.57
N ASN A 5 16.43 14.80 4.58
CA ASN A 5 16.24 15.84 3.57
C ASN A 5 16.83 15.42 2.21
N ASP A 6 18.04 14.84 2.21
CA ASP A 6 18.68 14.34 0.99
C ASP A 6 17.88 13.17 0.39
N ALA A 7 17.38 12.27 1.24
CA ALA A 7 16.52 11.17 0.81
C ALA A 7 15.21 11.69 0.18
N SER A 8 14.59 12.70 0.79
CA SER A 8 13.35 13.31 0.30
C SER A 8 13.53 13.94 -1.08
N GLN A 9 14.62 14.68 -1.30
CA GLN A 9 14.92 15.28 -2.61
C GLN A 9 15.14 14.24 -3.71
N ILE A 10 15.78 13.10 -3.38
CA ILE A 10 15.97 12.01 -4.31
C ILE A 10 14.63 11.38 -4.70
N PHE A 11 13.74 11.14 -3.74
CA PHE A 11 12.42 10.60 -4.03
C PHE A 11 11.58 11.54 -4.89
N ASP A 12 11.56 12.85 -4.59
CA ASP A 12 10.85 13.84 -5.41
C ASP A 12 11.38 13.87 -6.85
N THR A 13 12.70 13.78 -7.00
CA THR A 13 13.35 13.74 -8.32
C THR A 13 12.99 12.48 -9.09
N ILE A 14 13.04 11.31 -8.44
CA ILE A 14 12.68 10.02 -9.05
C ILE A 14 11.21 10.01 -9.47
N MET A 15 10.30 10.49 -8.61
CA MET A 15 8.87 10.54 -8.91
C MET A 15 8.54 11.55 -10.02
N SER A 16 9.43 12.52 -10.27
CA SER A 16 9.31 13.49 -11.38
C SER A 16 9.89 12.99 -12.71
N ILE A 17 10.47 11.77 -12.75
CA ILE A 17 11.01 11.20 -13.99
C ILE A 17 9.87 10.97 -14.98
N PRO A 18 9.99 11.44 -16.24
CA PRO A 18 9.02 11.12 -17.29
C PRO A 18 8.83 9.60 -17.42
N GLY A 19 7.58 9.15 -17.44
CA GLY A 19 7.24 7.72 -17.49
C GLY A 19 6.78 7.13 -16.16
N MET A 20 7.00 7.81 -15.02
CA MET A 20 6.56 7.30 -13.70
C MET A 20 5.03 7.26 -13.52
N ASN A 21 4.29 8.04 -14.32
CA ASN A 21 2.83 8.03 -14.35
C ASN A 21 2.26 7.22 -15.53
N GLU A 22 3.11 6.52 -16.30
CA GLU A 22 2.62 5.70 -17.41
C GLU A 22 1.96 4.42 -16.87
N PRO A 23 0.79 4.04 -17.39
CA PRO A 23 0.11 2.83 -16.95
C PRO A 23 0.91 1.59 -17.36
N VAL A 24 1.18 0.71 -16.39
CA VAL A 24 1.88 -0.57 -16.62
C VAL A 24 0.95 -1.76 -16.38
N LYS A 25 1.12 -2.83 -17.17
CA LYS A 25 0.39 -4.08 -16.98
C LYS A 25 1.14 -5.00 -16.02
N ILE A 26 0.50 -5.34 -14.90
CA ILE A 26 1.05 -6.28 -13.90
C ILE A 26 0.28 -7.61 -13.99
N ASP A 27 0.95 -8.69 -14.41
CA ASP A 27 0.39 -10.05 -14.36
C ASP A 27 0.70 -10.68 -12.99
N LEU A 28 -0.34 -10.89 -12.18
CA LEU A 28 -0.22 -11.38 -10.80
C LEU A 28 -0.74 -12.82 -10.69
N LYS A 29 0.16 -13.77 -10.39
CA LYS A 29 -0.16 -15.19 -10.13
C LYS A 29 0.32 -15.60 -8.74
N ILE A 30 -0.48 -15.30 -7.72
CA ILE A 30 -0.18 -15.62 -6.32
C ILE A 30 -1.32 -16.40 -5.66
N SER A 31 -1.03 -17.07 -4.56
CA SER A 31 -2.05 -17.81 -3.80
C SER A 31 -3.04 -16.87 -3.09
N ARG A 32 -4.26 -17.36 -2.82
CA ARG A 32 -5.27 -16.64 -2.03
C ARG A 32 -4.73 -16.13 -0.69
N LYS A 33 -3.89 -16.93 -0.02
CA LYS A 33 -3.20 -16.53 1.21
C LYS A 33 -2.37 -15.26 1.00
N ASN A 34 -1.58 -15.23 -0.07
CA ASN A 34 -0.70 -14.11 -0.35
C ASN A 34 -1.48 -12.87 -0.81
N VAL A 35 -2.62 -13.03 -1.48
CA VAL A 35 -3.53 -11.90 -1.77
C VAL A 35 -4.03 -11.26 -0.48
N LEU A 36 -4.49 -12.09 0.47
CA LEU A 36 -4.96 -11.63 1.78
C LEU A 36 -3.86 -10.94 2.60
N LEU A 37 -2.64 -11.47 2.55
CA LEU A 37 -1.50 -10.83 3.21
C LEU A 37 -1.11 -9.52 2.54
N LEU A 38 -1.12 -9.47 1.21
CA LEU A 38 -0.80 -8.27 0.44
C LEU A 38 -1.77 -7.14 0.74
N SER A 39 -3.08 -7.41 0.77
CA SER A 39 -4.07 -6.39 1.10
C SER A 39 -3.86 -5.82 2.50
N HIS A 40 -3.54 -6.68 3.47
CA HIS A 40 -3.29 -6.25 4.85
C HIS A 40 -1.99 -5.45 5.00
N VAL A 41 -0.93 -5.82 4.28
CA VAL A 41 0.34 -5.07 4.27
C VAL A 41 0.14 -3.68 3.66
N ILE A 42 -0.62 -3.57 2.58
CA ILE A 42 -0.96 -2.28 1.97
C ILE A 42 -1.77 -1.43 2.97
N GLU A 43 -2.81 -1.99 3.59
CA GLU A 43 -3.59 -1.25 4.59
C GLU A 43 -2.74 -0.77 5.78
N CYS A 44 -1.91 -1.64 6.36
CA CYS A 44 -1.03 -1.26 7.47
C CYS A 44 -0.02 -0.19 7.06
N GLY A 45 0.63 -0.35 5.90
CA GLY A 45 1.60 0.61 5.39
C GLY A 45 0.99 1.98 5.05
N LEU A 46 -0.31 2.04 4.77
CA LEU A 46 -1.04 3.30 4.55
C LEU A 46 -1.63 3.91 5.83
N LEU A 47 -1.88 3.11 6.88
CA LEU A 47 -2.41 3.57 8.16
C LEU A 47 -1.34 4.21 9.04
N GLU A 48 -0.12 3.67 9.01
CA GLU A 48 1.03 4.27 9.69
C GLU A 48 1.45 5.52 8.92
N ASN A 49 0.93 6.68 9.32
CA ASN A 49 1.45 8.03 9.02
C ASN A 49 2.27 8.59 10.21
N ASP A 50 2.68 7.72 11.14
CA ASP A 50 3.58 8.07 12.23
C ASP A 50 5.04 8.03 11.75
N SER A 51 5.96 8.63 12.50
CA SER A 51 7.39 8.85 12.20
C SER A 51 8.23 7.65 11.69
N SER A 52 7.65 6.47 11.53
CA SER A 52 8.25 5.27 10.91
C SER A 52 7.87 5.06 9.44
N THR A 53 6.95 5.86 8.88
CA THR A 53 6.51 5.75 7.48
C THR A 53 7.65 6.07 6.52
N SER A 54 7.85 5.24 5.50
CA SER A 54 8.83 5.49 4.43
C SER A 54 8.67 6.90 3.85
N VAL A 55 9.77 7.63 3.67
CA VAL A 55 9.82 8.97 3.04
C VAL A 55 9.05 8.99 1.70
N LEU A 56 9.06 7.88 0.96
CA LEU A 56 8.30 7.73 -0.28
C LEU A 56 6.79 7.87 -0.06
N LEU A 57 6.23 7.18 0.94
CA LEU A 57 4.79 7.20 1.22
C LEU A 57 4.35 8.58 1.76
N GLN A 58 5.22 9.25 2.51
CA GLN A 58 4.97 10.62 3.00
C GLN A 58 4.91 11.66 1.87
N ARG A 59 5.64 11.43 0.77
CA ARG A 59 5.69 12.31 -0.41
C ARG A 59 4.71 11.92 -1.52
N THR A 60 4.11 10.73 -1.42
CA THR A 60 3.17 10.23 -2.42
C THR A 60 1.87 11.03 -2.39
N ALA A 61 1.33 11.36 -3.57
CA ALA A 61 0.05 12.05 -3.68
C ALA A 61 -1.11 11.20 -3.11
N ALA A 62 -2.10 11.87 -2.52
CA ALA A 62 -3.30 11.20 -1.98
C ALA A 62 -4.06 10.39 -3.05
N GLU A 63 -3.96 10.79 -4.33
CA GLU A 63 -4.52 10.06 -5.47
C GLU A 63 -3.87 8.69 -5.63
N SER A 64 -2.54 8.62 -5.68
CA SER A 64 -1.81 7.35 -5.79
C SER A 64 -2.04 6.44 -4.57
N ILE A 65 -2.22 7.02 -3.37
CA ILE A 65 -2.62 6.26 -2.18
C ILE A 65 -4.01 5.64 -2.38
N ASN A 66 -4.96 6.39 -2.95
CA ASN A 66 -6.28 5.87 -3.24
C ASN A 66 -6.25 4.78 -4.33
N GLU A 67 -5.43 4.94 -5.37
CA GLU A 67 -5.22 3.92 -6.39
C GLU A 67 -4.67 2.62 -5.78
N LEU A 68 -3.71 2.70 -4.85
CA LEU A 68 -3.19 1.53 -4.13
C LEU A 68 -4.27 0.85 -3.26
N LYS A 69 -5.15 1.63 -2.62
CA LYS A 69 -6.31 1.09 -1.89
C LYS A 69 -7.28 0.37 -2.82
N GLN A 70 -7.58 0.96 -3.99
CA GLN A 70 -8.43 0.32 -4.99
C GLN A 70 -7.80 -0.97 -5.51
N LEU A 71 -6.49 -0.98 -5.81
CA LEU A 71 -5.77 -2.17 -6.23
C LEU A 71 -5.87 -3.30 -5.19
N SER A 72 -5.73 -2.97 -3.91
CA SER A 72 -5.89 -3.93 -2.80
C SER A 72 -7.30 -4.55 -2.80
N ALA A 73 -8.33 -3.71 -2.93
CA ALA A 73 -9.73 -4.16 -3.00
C ALA A 73 -10.00 -5.03 -4.24
N ASP A 74 -9.46 -4.65 -5.40
CA ASP A 74 -9.58 -5.41 -6.64
C ASP A 74 -8.91 -6.78 -6.54
N CYS A 75 -7.74 -6.86 -5.89
CA CYS A 75 -7.07 -8.13 -5.66
C CYS A 75 -7.90 -9.07 -4.79
N LEU A 76 -8.51 -8.57 -3.71
CA LEU A 76 -9.42 -9.34 -2.86
C LEU A 76 -10.67 -9.80 -3.61
N SER A 77 -11.28 -8.91 -4.39
CA SER A 77 -12.45 -9.20 -5.21
C SER A 77 -12.16 -10.30 -6.22
N ARG A 78 -11.06 -10.17 -6.99
CA ARG A 78 -10.63 -11.17 -7.98
C ARG A 78 -10.29 -12.52 -7.35
N ALA A 79 -9.83 -12.53 -6.10
CA ALA A 79 -9.53 -13.76 -5.38
C ALA A 79 -10.76 -14.40 -4.70
N GLY A 80 -11.90 -13.69 -4.65
CA GLY A 80 -13.11 -14.09 -3.94
C GLY A 80 -12.96 -14.05 -2.43
N LEU A 81 -12.16 -13.11 -1.91
CA LEU A 81 -11.76 -13.03 -0.51
C LEU A 81 -12.34 -11.82 0.24
N THR A 82 -13.14 -10.98 -0.42
CA THR A 82 -13.72 -9.76 0.17
C THR A 82 -14.46 -10.04 1.49
N ASP A 83 -15.46 -10.92 1.47
CA ASP A 83 -16.23 -11.29 2.67
C ASP A 83 -15.37 -11.87 3.79
N LEU A 84 -14.34 -12.64 3.43
CA LEU A 84 -13.42 -13.22 4.41
C LEU A 84 -12.56 -12.14 5.05
N ASN A 85 -12.03 -11.20 4.25
CA ASN A 85 -11.27 -10.07 4.75
C ASN A 85 -12.10 -9.20 5.70
N GLU A 86 -13.35 -8.90 5.34
CA GLU A 86 -14.27 -8.12 6.19
C GLU A 86 -14.52 -8.82 7.54
N LYS A 87 -14.77 -10.13 7.52
CA LYS A 87 -14.92 -10.92 8.75
C LYS A 87 -13.65 -10.90 9.59
N LEU A 88 -12.48 -11.04 8.97
CA LEU A 88 -11.19 -11.01 9.68
C LEU A 88 -10.90 -9.64 10.31
N VAL A 89 -11.24 -8.54 9.62
CA VAL A 89 -11.13 -7.19 10.17
C VAL A 89 -12.08 -7.01 11.35
N ALA A 90 -13.31 -7.52 11.25
CA ALA A 90 -14.27 -7.53 12.36
C ALA A 90 -13.81 -8.42 13.54
N PHE A 91 -13.01 -9.45 13.26
CA PHE A 91 -12.42 -10.35 14.24
C PHE A 91 -11.16 -9.81 14.93
N LYS A 92 -10.69 -8.59 14.61
CA LYS A 92 -9.55 -7.99 15.31
C LYS A 92 -9.83 -8.02 16.82
N PRO A 93 -9.08 -8.82 17.62
CA PRO A 93 -9.31 -8.89 19.05
C PRO A 93 -9.08 -7.50 19.62
N GLN A 94 -10.04 -6.99 20.38
CA GLN A 94 -9.81 -5.84 21.26
C GLN A 94 -8.60 -6.21 22.11
N ARG A 95 -7.44 -5.62 21.83
CA ARG A 95 -6.30 -5.65 22.76
C ARG A 95 -6.83 -4.98 24.02
N LYS A 96 -7.30 -5.77 24.98
CA LYS A 96 -7.48 -5.32 26.36
C LYS A 96 -6.08 -4.89 26.82
N GLN A 97 -5.89 -3.58 26.95
CA GLN A 97 -4.87 -3.02 27.81
C GLN A 97 -5.19 -3.39 29.26
#